data_AF-A0A0D8XNI4-F1
#
_entry.id   AF-A0A0D8XNI4-F1
#
_cell.length_a   1.000
_cell.length_b   1.000
_cell.length_c   1.000
_cell.angle_alpha   90.00
_cell.angle_beta   90.00
_cell.angle_gamma   90.00
#
_symmetry.space_group_name_H-M   'P 1'
#
loop_
_entity.id
_entity.type
_entity.pdbx_description
1 polymer ?
#
loop_
_entity_poly.entity_id
_entity_poly.type
_entity_poly.pdbx_seq_one_letter_code
_entity_poly.pdbx_strand_id
1 'polypeptide(L)'
;MLQRLLLIGVRTEGSSVIKAKENEVVKIYGKLQRTTKEESRECELAAAFYKKGTGSGFRKLVKIVTKQKNKNEATSRSAAFAVALALKLNKVQEAHRMLSYVTMSPPIIKRSLVIRTLTIEGRLDDALDEMEDCLQEEEKIFNSENSCISNEALDKLCDAIKARTDTQKQMRRFRALQRVITDYNRRSTKSIDELLHTPLNITSLEDVIDQPLKVLTDKVIAQVPHFLSKDD
;
A
#
# COMPACT_ATOMS: atom_id res chain seq x y z
N MET A 1 57.56 -39.99 -3.44
CA MET A 1 57.59 -40.60 -4.78
C MET A 1 56.69 -39.79 -5.71
N LEU A 2 57.30 -39.19 -6.75
CA LEU A 2 56.78 -38.93 -8.12
C LEU A 2 55.32 -38.45 -8.26
N GLN A 3 55.02 -37.18 -8.54
CA GLN A 3 55.26 -36.41 -9.78
C GLN A 3 54.66 -37.06 -11.04
N ARG A 4 53.59 -36.48 -11.58
CA ARG A 4 53.39 -36.36 -13.03
C ARG A 4 52.53 -35.15 -13.39
N LEU A 5 53.17 -34.26 -14.15
CA LEU A 5 52.67 -33.09 -14.85
C LEU A 5 52.85 -33.41 -16.35
N LEU A 6 51.86 -33.12 -17.19
CA LEU A 6 52.00 -32.88 -18.64
C LEU A 6 50.72 -32.14 -19.08
N LEU A 7 50.77 -30.82 -19.23
CA LEU A 7 51.12 -30.02 -20.42
C LEU A 7 49.97 -29.93 -21.45
N ILE A 8 49.27 -28.79 -21.49
CA ILE A 8 49.40 -27.66 -22.43
C ILE A 8 48.55 -27.83 -23.70
N GLY A 9 47.60 -26.89 -23.84
CA GLY A 9 47.03 -26.42 -25.10
C GLY A 9 46.38 -25.05 -24.85
N VAL A 10 47.06 -23.97 -25.26
CA VAL A 10 46.62 -22.57 -25.15
C VAL A 10 46.25 -22.06 -26.55
N ARG A 11 45.31 -21.08 -26.58
CA ARG A 11 44.87 -20.16 -27.65
C ARG A 11 43.59 -20.62 -28.38
N THR A 12 42.57 -19.79 -28.63
CA THR A 12 42.49 -18.32 -28.70
C THR A 12 41.04 -17.85 -28.56
N GLU A 13 40.92 -16.56 -28.24
CA GLU A 13 39.75 -15.69 -28.09
C GLU A 13 38.49 -16.00 -28.93
N GLY A 14 37.33 -15.88 -28.28
CA GLY A 14 36.01 -15.87 -28.87
C GLY A 14 35.02 -15.15 -27.95
N SER A 15 34.72 -13.91 -28.31
CA SER A 15 33.93 -12.89 -27.62
C SER A 15 32.49 -13.29 -27.26
N SER A 16 32.00 -12.75 -26.13
CA SER A 16 30.59 -12.38 -25.85
C SER A 16 29.58 -13.54 -25.68
N VAL A 17 28.57 -13.54 -24.81
CA VAL A 17 27.83 -12.53 -24.05
C VAL A 17 27.38 -13.24 -22.77
N ILE A 18 27.56 -12.59 -21.62
CA ILE A 18 26.88 -12.95 -20.37
C ILE A 18 25.39 -12.77 -20.65
N LYS A 19 24.65 -13.86 -20.84
CA LYS A 19 23.19 -13.82 -20.89
C LYS A 19 22.71 -13.36 -19.52
N ALA A 20 22.36 -12.08 -19.43
CA ALA A 20 21.63 -11.51 -18.33
C ALA A 20 20.43 -12.41 -18.06
N LYS A 21 20.40 -13.03 -16.87
CA LYS A 21 19.17 -13.60 -16.34
C LYS A 21 18.19 -12.44 -16.24
N GLU A 22 17.22 -12.45 -17.15
CA GLU A 22 16.04 -11.62 -17.03
C GLU A 22 15.48 -11.81 -15.62
N ASN A 23 15.41 -10.71 -14.88
CA ASN A 23 14.64 -10.65 -13.65
C ASN A 23 13.19 -10.92 -14.04
N GLU A 24 12.77 -12.18 -13.90
CA GLU A 24 11.36 -12.54 -13.87
C GLU A 24 10.74 -11.77 -12.71
N VAL A 25 10.08 -10.65 -13.07
CA VAL A 25 9.12 -9.99 -12.21
C VAL A 25 8.04 -11.01 -11.95
N VAL A 26 8.11 -11.67 -10.80
CA VAL A 26 7.05 -12.53 -10.29
C VAL A 26 5.81 -11.65 -10.11
N LYS A 27 5.00 -11.59 -11.16
CA LYS A 27 3.66 -11.01 -11.15
C LYS A 27 2.82 -11.86 -10.20
N ILE A 28 2.78 -11.50 -8.93
CA ILE A 28 1.82 -12.05 -7.97
C ILE A 28 0.45 -11.46 -8.32
N TYR A 29 -0.18 -11.93 -9.41
CA TYR A 29 -1.62 -11.83 -9.57
C TYR A 29 -2.26 -12.95 -8.73
N GLY A 30 -2.18 -12.80 -7.41
CA GLY A 30 -3.03 -13.59 -6.52
C GLY A 30 -4.46 -13.13 -6.71
N LYS A 31 -5.36 -14.04 -7.11
CA LYS A 31 -6.81 -13.77 -7.08
C LYS A 31 -7.16 -13.23 -5.70
N LEU A 32 -7.72 -12.02 -5.61
CA LEU A 32 -8.27 -11.48 -4.36
C LEU A 32 -9.20 -12.54 -3.77
N GLN A 33 -8.88 -13.01 -2.56
CA GLN A 33 -9.80 -13.91 -1.85
C GLN A 33 -11.06 -13.12 -1.56
N ARG A 34 -12.21 -13.66 -1.97
CA ARG A 34 -13.50 -13.04 -1.69
C ARG A 34 -13.74 -12.98 -0.18
N THR A 35 -14.36 -11.89 0.27
CA THR A 35 -14.83 -11.74 1.64
C THR A 35 -15.97 -12.72 1.90
N THR A 36 -15.84 -13.52 2.96
CA THR A 36 -16.91 -14.40 3.45
C THR A 36 -17.89 -13.64 4.36
N LYS A 37 -19.10 -14.17 4.55
CA LYS A 37 -20.08 -13.59 5.49
C LYS A 37 -19.55 -13.52 6.93
N GLU A 38 -18.75 -14.50 7.32
CA GLU A 38 -18.12 -14.52 8.65
C GLU A 38 -17.11 -13.38 8.80
N GLU A 39 -16.23 -13.17 7.81
CA GLU A 39 -15.24 -12.08 7.83
C GLU A 39 -15.89 -10.69 7.78
N SER A 40 -16.99 -10.53 7.04
CA SER A 40 -17.80 -9.30 7.09
C SER A 40 -18.33 -9.04 8.50
N ARG A 41 -18.91 -10.06 9.15
CA ARG A 41 -19.41 -9.95 10.53
C ARG A 41 -18.29 -9.66 11.53
N GLU A 42 -17.13 -10.27 11.36
CA GLU A 42 -15.95 -9.99 12.17
C GLU A 42 -15.46 -8.55 11.99
N CYS A 43 -15.51 -8.01 10.77
CA CYS A 43 -15.20 -6.61 10.50
C CYS A 43 -16.20 -5.65 11.15
N GLU A 44 -17.49 -5.97 11.15
CA GLU A 44 -18.51 -5.20 11.88
C GLU A 44 -18.27 -5.24 13.40
N LEU A 45 -17.92 -6.41 13.94
CA LEU A 45 -17.53 -6.56 15.35
C LEU A 45 -16.26 -5.75 15.66
N ALA A 46 -15.30 -5.70 14.74
CA ALA A 46 -14.10 -4.88 14.87
C ALA A 46 -14.44 -3.39 14.96
N ALA A 47 -15.33 -2.91 14.10
CA ALA A 47 -15.85 -1.54 14.15
C ALA A 47 -16.53 -1.24 15.50
N ALA A 48 -17.34 -2.18 16.01
CA ALA A 48 -17.99 -2.04 17.32
C ALA A 48 -16.97 -1.99 18.48
N PHE A 49 -15.93 -2.82 18.46
CA PHE A 49 -14.86 -2.77 19.47
C PHE A 49 -14.06 -1.47 19.41
N TYR A 50 -13.76 -1.00 18.20
CA TYR A 50 -13.09 0.27 17.97
C TYR A 50 -13.94 1.45 18.49
N LYS A 51 -15.25 1.48 18.18
CA LYS A 51 -16.18 2.49 18.69
C LYS A 51 -16.25 2.50 20.21
N LYS A 52 -16.23 1.33 20.86
CA LYS A 52 -16.23 1.22 22.33
C LYS A 52 -14.94 1.73 22.96
N GLY A 53 -13.80 1.68 22.26
CA GLY A 53 -12.56 2.30 22.72
C GLY A 53 -11.92 1.66 23.96
N THR A 54 -12.20 0.39 24.27
CA THR A 54 -11.74 -0.24 25.52
C THR A 54 -10.60 -1.23 25.31
N GLY A 55 -9.71 -1.35 26.32
CA GLY A 55 -8.62 -2.34 26.29
C GLY A 55 -9.09 -3.80 26.22
N SER A 56 -10.28 -4.12 26.76
CA SER A 56 -10.89 -5.45 26.61
C SER A 56 -11.39 -5.69 25.19
N GLY A 57 -12.00 -4.68 24.56
CA GLY A 57 -12.36 -4.69 23.14
C GLY A 57 -11.13 -4.89 22.26
N PHE A 58 -10.04 -4.18 22.54
CA PHE A 58 -8.77 -4.33 21.82
C PHE A 58 -8.24 -5.76 21.87
N ARG A 59 -8.21 -6.41 23.05
CA ARG A 59 -7.77 -7.81 23.16
C ARG A 59 -8.62 -8.77 22.34
N LYS A 60 -9.94 -8.54 22.28
CA LYS A 60 -10.84 -9.35 21.45
C LYS A 60 -10.58 -9.12 19.96
N LEU A 61 -10.37 -7.87 19.57
CA LEU A 61 -10.08 -7.50 18.20
C LEU A 61 -8.75 -8.09 17.70
N VAL A 62 -7.68 -8.02 18.50
CA VAL A 62 -6.40 -8.69 18.17
C VAL A 62 -6.58 -10.20 17.98
N LYS A 63 -7.41 -10.86 18.80
CA LYS A 63 -7.73 -12.28 18.62
C LYS A 63 -8.44 -12.56 17.30
N ILE A 64 -9.34 -11.69 16.86
CA ILE A 64 -10.00 -11.79 15.55
C ILE A 64 -8.93 -11.69 14.44
N VAL A 65 -8.17 -10.59 14.43
CA VAL A 65 -7.17 -10.30 13.40
C VAL A 65 -6.12 -11.42 13.27
N THR A 66 -5.63 -11.94 14.40
CA THR A 66 -4.62 -13.01 14.40
C THR A 66 -5.15 -14.39 14.00
N LYS A 67 -6.47 -14.61 14.06
CA LYS A 67 -7.11 -15.87 13.62
C LYS A 67 -7.49 -15.86 12.15
N GLN A 68 -7.70 -14.67 11.57
CA GLN A 68 -8.01 -14.50 10.16
C GLN A 68 -6.84 -14.97 9.30
N LYS A 69 -7.07 -16.01 8.49
CA LYS A 69 -6.05 -16.59 7.60
C LYS A 69 -6.08 -15.97 6.20
N ASN A 70 -7.25 -15.51 5.78
CA ASN A 70 -7.45 -14.96 4.45
C ASN A 70 -7.02 -13.50 4.38
N LYS A 71 -6.47 -13.12 3.23
CA LYS A 71 -6.08 -11.73 2.94
C LYS A 71 -7.09 -11.14 1.97
N ASN A 72 -8.04 -10.39 2.51
CA ASN A 72 -9.05 -9.66 1.76
C ASN A 72 -9.34 -8.31 2.43
N GLU A 73 -10.20 -7.51 1.81
CA GLU A 73 -10.47 -6.17 2.31
C GLU A 73 -11.05 -6.18 3.73
N ALA A 74 -11.95 -7.11 4.06
CA ALA A 74 -12.60 -7.17 5.37
C ALA A 74 -11.63 -7.56 6.50
N THR A 75 -10.78 -8.55 6.27
CA THR A 75 -9.75 -8.95 7.25
C THR A 75 -8.71 -7.84 7.43
N SER A 76 -8.30 -7.20 6.33
CA SER A 76 -7.41 -6.05 6.37
C SER A 76 -8.04 -4.84 7.07
N ARG A 77 -9.34 -4.58 6.88
CA ARG A 77 -10.07 -3.52 7.58
C ARG A 77 -10.22 -3.81 9.07
N SER A 78 -10.43 -5.07 9.44
CA SER A 78 -10.41 -5.51 10.84
C SER A 78 -9.06 -5.22 11.50
N ALA A 79 -7.96 -5.48 10.79
CA ALA A 79 -6.62 -5.09 11.24
C ALA A 79 -6.45 -3.57 11.35
N ALA A 80 -6.97 -2.81 10.38
CA ALA A 80 -6.93 -1.35 10.41
C ALA A 80 -7.67 -0.76 11.63
N PHE A 81 -8.84 -1.32 11.99
CA PHE A 81 -9.52 -1.00 13.26
C PHE A 81 -8.67 -1.33 14.49
N ALA A 82 -7.93 -2.43 14.46
CA ALA A 82 -7.05 -2.82 15.56
C ALA A 82 -5.91 -1.81 15.73
N VAL A 83 -5.27 -1.38 14.64
CA VAL A 83 -4.24 -0.33 14.65
C VAL A 83 -4.83 0.96 15.21
N ALA A 84 -5.96 1.42 14.68
CA ALA A 84 -6.59 2.67 15.12
C ALA A 84 -6.98 2.63 16.61
N LEU A 85 -7.50 1.50 17.09
CA LEU A 85 -7.82 1.31 18.52
C LEU A 85 -6.55 1.28 19.38
N ALA A 86 -5.49 0.62 18.92
CA ALA A 86 -4.22 0.59 19.62
C ALA A 86 -3.65 2.01 19.79
N LEU A 87 -3.69 2.83 18.74
CA LEU A 87 -3.28 4.23 18.81
C LEU A 87 -4.14 5.05 19.78
N LYS A 88 -5.47 4.87 19.79
CA LYS A 88 -6.37 5.50 20.79
C LYS A 88 -6.03 5.13 22.23
N LEU A 89 -5.52 3.92 22.44
CA LEU A 89 -5.13 3.39 23.75
C LEU A 89 -3.65 3.60 24.10
N ASN A 90 -2.92 4.38 23.28
CA ASN A 90 -1.48 4.60 23.41
C ASN A 90 -0.64 3.30 23.42
N LYS A 91 -1.09 2.28 22.69
CA LYS A 91 -0.43 0.97 22.52
C LYS A 91 0.35 0.93 21.22
N VAL A 92 1.39 1.74 21.15
CA VAL A 92 2.09 2.07 19.89
C VAL A 92 2.77 0.83 19.30
N GLN A 93 3.42 0.01 20.13
CA GLN A 93 4.09 -1.22 19.68
C GLN A 93 3.09 -2.22 19.10
N GLU A 94 1.92 -2.37 19.71
CA GLU A 94 0.87 -3.22 19.16
C GLU A 94 0.25 -2.63 17.89
N ALA A 95 0.12 -1.30 17.79
CA ALA A 95 -0.32 -0.64 16.56
C ALA A 95 0.64 -0.98 15.41
N HIS A 96 1.96 -0.82 15.63
CA HIS A 96 3.00 -1.17 14.67
C HIS A 96 2.91 -2.62 14.23
N ARG A 97 2.78 -3.55 15.19
CA ARG A 97 2.64 -4.98 14.89
C ARG A 97 1.39 -5.26 14.04
N MET A 98 0.27 -4.61 14.34
CA MET A 98 -1.00 -4.83 13.63
C MET A 98 -0.97 -4.27 12.20
N LEU A 99 -0.12 -3.29 11.87
CA LEU A 99 0.06 -2.80 10.49
C LEU A 99 0.45 -3.92 9.52
N SER A 100 1.20 -4.94 9.97
CA SER A 100 1.57 -6.09 9.12
C SER A 100 0.38 -6.91 8.59
N TYR A 101 -0.80 -6.77 9.22
CA TYR A 101 -2.04 -7.43 8.80
C TYR A 101 -2.89 -6.54 7.87
N VAL A 102 -2.57 -5.24 7.76
CA VAL A 102 -3.25 -4.27 6.88
C VAL A 102 -2.68 -4.38 5.47
N THR A 103 -3.07 -5.45 4.76
CA THR A 103 -2.48 -5.83 3.46
C THR A 103 -3.34 -5.46 2.25
N MET A 104 -4.67 -5.43 2.41
CA MET A 104 -5.64 -5.30 1.31
C MET A 104 -6.67 -4.19 1.57
N SER A 105 -6.40 -3.29 2.51
CA SER A 105 -7.24 -2.11 2.74
C SER A 105 -6.96 -1.05 1.69
N PRO A 106 -7.93 -0.16 1.39
CA PRO A 106 -7.68 1.03 0.58
C PRO A 106 -6.37 1.72 1.00
N PRO A 107 -5.45 2.05 0.06
CA PRO A 107 -4.12 2.47 0.44
C PRO A 107 -4.11 3.73 1.30
N ILE A 108 -5.06 4.66 1.09
CA ILE A 108 -5.28 5.81 1.97
C ILE A 108 -5.44 5.44 3.45
N ILE A 109 -6.17 4.36 3.78
CA ILE A 109 -6.35 3.90 5.16
C ILE A 109 -5.02 3.44 5.71
N LYS A 110 -4.35 2.53 4.98
CA LYS A 110 -3.08 1.95 5.39
C LYS A 110 -2.03 3.05 5.61
N ARG A 111 -1.83 3.91 4.63
CA ARG A 111 -0.86 5.01 4.65
C ARG A 111 -1.09 5.97 5.80
N SER A 112 -2.34 6.41 5.98
CA SER A 112 -2.69 7.32 7.07
C SER A 112 -2.42 6.71 8.44
N LEU A 113 -2.65 5.40 8.60
CA LEU A 113 -2.33 4.66 9.83
C LEU A 113 -0.81 4.46 10.03
N VAL A 114 -0.06 4.18 8.96
CA VAL A 114 1.41 4.05 9.00
C VAL A 114 2.02 5.37 9.44
N ILE A 115 1.69 6.48 8.77
CA ILE A 115 2.15 7.82 9.12
C ILE A 115 1.84 8.14 10.58
N ARG A 116 0.60 7.88 11.03
CA ARG A 116 0.21 8.12 12.43
C ARG A 116 1.01 7.29 13.42
N THR A 117 1.27 6.02 13.09
CA THR A 117 2.03 5.12 13.96
C THR A 117 3.48 5.59 14.07
N LEU A 118 4.15 5.82 12.95
CA LEU A 118 5.53 6.30 12.89
C LEU A 118 5.71 7.68 13.57
N THR A 119 4.72 8.56 13.38
CA THR A 119 4.68 9.88 14.03
C THR A 119 4.71 9.75 15.55
N ILE A 120 3.87 8.86 16.11
CA ILE A 120 3.79 8.64 17.56
C ILE A 120 5.05 7.92 18.07
N GLU A 121 5.68 7.07 17.25
CA GLU A 121 6.99 6.46 17.54
C GLU A 121 8.16 7.46 17.51
N GLY A 122 7.94 8.68 17.02
CA GLY A 122 9.00 9.68 16.82
C GLY A 122 9.91 9.38 15.63
N ARG A 123 9.55 8.41 14.79
CA ARG A 123 10.25 8.01 13.56
C ARG A 123 9.84 8.93 12.41
N LEU A 124 10.18 10.21 12.54
CA LEU A 124 9.71 11.27 11.67
C LEU A 124 10.22 11.13 10.24
N ASP A 125 11.46 10.68 10.04
CA ASP A 125 12.02 10.48 8.70
C ASP A 125 11.28 9.35 7.96
N ASP A 126 11.01 8.23 8.63
CA ASP A 126 10.22 7.13 8.05
C ASP A 126 8.78 7.55 7.72
N ALA A 127 8.17 8.42 8.54
CA ALA A 127 6.84 8.98 8.25
C ALA A 127 6.86 9.90 7.01
N LEU A 128 7.99 10.59 6.77
CA LEU A 128 8.21 11.42 5.57
C LEU A 128 8.52 10.56 4.35
N ASP A 129 9.21 9.42 4.52
CA ASP A 129 9.42 8.44 3.45
C ASP A 129 8.07 7.91 2.95
N GLU A 130 7.15 7.57 3.86
CA GLU A 130 5.80 7.12 3.48
C GLU A 130 4.99 8.23 2.75
N MET A 131 5.23 9.51 3.05
CA MET A 131 4.66 10.63 2.28
C MET A 131 5.26 10.72 0.87
N GLU A 132 6.54 10.39 0.71
CA GLU A 132 7.21 10.37 -0.59
C GLU A 132 6.77 9.17 -1.43
N ASP A 133 6.65 7.98 -0.83
CA ASP A 133 6.11 6.78 -1.46
C ASP A 133 4.69 7.01 -1.99
N CYS A 134 3.89 7.79 -1.26
CA CYS A 134 2.56 8.23 -1.72
C CYS A 134 2.60 8.91 -3.08
N LEU A 135 3.68 9.62 -3.43
CA LEU A 135 3.85 10.32 -4.71
C LEU A 135 4.36 9.39 -5.82
N GLN A 136 5.05 8.31 -5.46
CA GLN A 136 5.65 7.37 -6.40
C GLN A 136 4.67 6.31 -6.91
N GLU A 137 3.53 6.12 -6.24
CA GLU A 137 2.48 5.25 -6.76
C GLU A 137 1.93 5.82 -8.09
N GLU A 138 2.32 5.16 -9.19
CA GLU A 138 1.84 5.46 -10.54
C GLU A 138 0.32 5.21 -10.62
N GLU A 139 -0.40 6.08 -11.33
CA GLU A 139 -1.86 6.09 -11.58
C GLU A 139 -2.38 4.85 -12.36
N LYS A 140 -1.86 3.67 -12.08
CA LYS A 140 -2.28 2.44 -12.71
C LYS A 140 -3.39 1.83 -11.85
N ILE A 141 -4.61 2.04 -12.34
CA ILE A 141 -5.82 1.23 -12.05
C ILE A 141 -6.71 1.85 -10.95
N PHE A 142 -7.55 2.82 -11.36
CA PHE A 142 -8.81 3.25 -10.75
C PHE A 142 -8.78 3.89 -9.33
N ASN A 143 -9.45 5.05 -9.27
CA ASN A 143 -9.80 5.89 -8.11
C ASN A 143 -8.66 6.74 -7.52
N SER A 144 -8.76 8.06 -7.75
CA SER A 144 -7.90 9.12 -7.19
C SER A 144 -7.79 9.10 -5.67
N GLU A 145 -8.76 8.52 -4.95
CA GLU A 145 -8.69 8.37 -3.49
C GLU A 145 -7.66 7.32 -3.02
N ASN A 146 -7.19 6.42 -3.90
CA ASN A 146 -6.23 5.38 -3.51
C ASN A 146 -4.82 5.92 -3.29
N SER A 147 -4.45 7.05 -3.90
CA SER A 147 -3.13 7.66 -3.76
C SER A 147 -3.13 8.86 -2.81
N CYS A 148 -4.04 8.87 -1.83
CA CYS A 148 -4.22 10.00 -0.91
C CYS A 148 -3.70 9.72 0.51
N ILE A 149 -3.50 10.79 1.27
CA ILE A 149 -3.26 10.76 2.72
C ILE A 149 -4.34 11.60 3.40
N SER A 150 -4.86 11.16 4.55
CA SER A 150 -5.79 11.96 5.33
C SER A 150 -5.12 13.23 5.88
N ASN A 151 -5.83 14.35 5.85
CA ASN A 151 -5.37 15.60 6.46
C ASN A 151 -5.06 15.40 7.95
N GLU A 152 -5.88 14.60 8.65
CA GLU A 152 -5.65 14.26 10.05
C GLU A 152 -4.26 13.64 10.28
N ALA A 153 -3.77 12.76 9.39
CA ALA A 153 -2.45 12.16 9.52
C ALA A 153 -1.33 13.18 9.25
N LEU A 154 -1.49 14.01 8.21
CA LEU A 154 -0.54 15.06 7.85
C LEU A 154 -0.40 16.12 8.95
N ASP A 155 -1.52 16.54 9.54
CA ASP A 155 -1.54 17.54 10.60
C ASP A 155 -0.85 17.01 11.86
N LYS A 156 -1.09 15.75 12.24
CA LYS A 156 -0.39 15.13 13.38
C LYS A 156 1.11 14.99 13.15
N LEU A 157 1.55 14.64 11.95
CA LEU A 157 2.96 14.62 11.62
C LEU A 157 3.56 16.02 11.71
N CYS A 158 2.89 17.02 11.15
CA CYS A 158 3.32 18.42 11.24
C CYS A 158 3.48 18.89 12.68
N ASP A 159 2.49 18.60 13.54
CA ASP A 159 2.52 18.95 14.96
C ASP A 159 3.66 18.24 15.70
N ALA A 160 3.89 16.95 15.43
CA ALA A 160 4.98 16.20 16.03
C ALA A 160 6.37 16.72 15.62
N ILE A 161 6.53 17.12 14.35
CA ILE A 161 7.77 17.77 13.88
C ILE A 161 7.96 19.10 14.61
N LYS A 162 6.92 19.95 14.71
CA LYS A 162 6.99 21.26 15.40
C LYS A 162 7.28 21.15 16.90
N ALA A 163 6.81 20.09 17.55
CA ALA A 163 7.01 19.89 18.99
C ALA A 163 8.49 19.68 19.36
N ARG A 164 9.36 19.42 18.39
CA ARG A 164 10.79 19.19 18.57
C ARG A 164 11.60 20.35 18.01
N THR A 165 12.71 20.67 18.68
CA THR A 165 13.60 21.77 18.28
C THR A 165 14.66 21.34 17.26
N ASP A 166 14.97 20.04 17.19
CA ASP A 166 16.02 19.44 16.36
C ASP A 166 15.57 19.02 14.95
N THR A 167 14.33 19.35 14.56
CA THR A 167 13.64 18.79 13.39
C THR A 167 13.56 19.75 12.19
N GLN A 168 14.44 20.75 12.11
CA GLN A 168 14.42 21.75 11.04
C GLN A 168 14.57 21.14 9.63
N LYS A 169 15.33 20.05 9.49
CA LYS A 169 15.45 19.32 8.22
C LYS A 169 14.13 18.62 7.85
N GLN A 170 13.52 17.92 8.81
CA GLN A 170 12.25 17.23 8.66
C GLN A 170 11.12 18.20 8.32
N MET A 171 11.07 19.38 8.96
CA MET A 171 10.07 20.40 8.65
C MET A 171 10.21 20.93 7.21
N ARG A 172 11.44 21.17 6.74
CA ARG A 172 11.67 21.57 5.34
C ARG A 172 11.19 20.49 4.36
N ARG A 173 11.53 19.23 4.63
CA ARG A 173 11.09 18.08 3.82
C ARG A 173 9.57 17.93 3.83
N PHE A 174 8.94 18.00 5.01
CA PHE A 174 7.48 17.98 5.16
C PHE A 174 6.80 19.05 4.32
N ARG A 175 7.27 20.31 4.38
CA ARG A 175 6.68 21.42 3.61
C ARG A 175 6.83 21.24 2.10
N ALA A 176 7.96 20.69 1.64
CA ALA A 176 8.16 20.38 0.24
C ALA A 176 7.17 19.29 -0.22
N LEU A 177 7.11 18.17 0.49
CA LEU A 177 6.19 17.06 0.18
C LEU A 177 4.72 17.50 0.28
N GLN A 178 4.35 18.28 1.29
CA GLN A 178 2.98 18.77 1.48
C GLN A 178 2.50 19.63 0.31
N ARG A 179 3.38 20.45 -0.29
CA ARG A 179 3.05 21.24 -1.49
C ARG A 179 2.76 20.30 -2.67
N VAL A 180 3.67 19.37 -2.95
CA VAL A 180 3.50 18.40 -4.04
C VAL A 180 2.24 17.56 -3.87
N ILE A 181 2.00 17.00 -2.68
CA ILE A 181 0.78 16.24 -2.37
C ILE A 181 -0.48 17.10 -2.60
N THR A 182 -0.42 18.40 -2.29
CA THR A 182 -1.55 19.32 -2.55
C THR A 182 -1.73 19.57 -4.04
N ASP A 183 -0.65 19.87 -4.77
CA ASP A 183 -0.68 20.17 -6.20
C ASP A 183 -1.21 18.98 -7.03
N TYR A 184 -0.91 17.75 -6.61
CA TYR A 184 -1.40 16.51 -7.23
C TYR A 184 -2.73 16.01 -6.64
N ASN A 185 -3.44 16.80 -5.83
CA ASN A 185 -4.71 16.43 -5.18
C ASN A 185 -4.66 15.11 -4.38
N ARG A 186 -3.51 14.77 -3.80
CA ARG A 186 -3.28 13.55 -2.99
C ARG A 186 -3.64 13.73 -1.51
N ARG A 187 -4.55 14.65 -1.21
CA ARG A 187 -5.06 14.92 0.15
C ARG A 187 -6.50 14.48 0.27
N SER A 188 -6.84 13.87 1.39
CA SER A 188 -8.23 13.58 1.73
C SER A 188 -8.68 14.40 2.94
N THR A 189 -9.88 14.95 2.83
CA THR A 189 -10.57 15.62 3.93
C THR A 189 -11.19 14.62 4.92
N LYS A 190 -11.37 13.35 4.51
CA LYS A 190 -11.89 12.29 5.38
C LYS A 190 -10.87 11.98 6.49
N SER A 191 -11.34 11.97 7.72
CA SER A 191 -10.61 11.48 8.89
C SER A 191 -10.33 9.98 8.78
N ILE A 192 -9.39 9.47 9.57
CA ILE A 192 -9.12 8.03 9.62
C ILE A 192 -10.38 7.27 10.07
N ASP A 193 -11.15 7.86 10.99
CA ASP A 193 -12.41 7.29 11.47
C ASP A 193 -13.43 7.12 10.33
N GLU A 194 -13.65 8.17 9.54
CA GLU A 194 -14.56 8.11 8.39
C GLU A 194 -14.08 7.12 7.33
N LEU A 195 -12.77 7.11 7.03
CA LEU A 195 -12.18 6.18 6.08
C LEU A 195 -12.38 4.73 6.49
N LEU A 196 -12.19 4.41 7.78
CA LEU A 196 -12.38 3.05 8.30
C LEU A 196 -13.81 2.55 8.15
N HIS A 197 -14.80 3.45 8.20
CA HIS A 197 -16.22 3.14 8.06
C HIS A 197 -16.75 3.25 6.63
N THR A 198 -15.88 3.51 5.64
CA THR A 198 -16.28 3.43 4.22
C THR A 198 -16.76 2.01 3.88
N PRO A 199 -17.75 1.86 2.99
CA PRO A 199 -18.23 0.55 2.56
C PRO A 199 -17.08 -0.34 2.06
N LEU A 200 -17.18 -1.64 2.34
CA LEU A 200 -16.27 -2.62 1.75
C LEU A 200 -16.64 -2.80 0.27
N ASN A 201 -15.64 -2.83 -0.62
CA ASN A 201 -15.87 -3.16 -2.02
C ASN A 201 -16.03 -4.67 -2.16
N ILE A 202 -17.22 -5.17 -1.80
CA ILE A 202 -17.58 -6.56 -2.00
C ILE A 202 -18.01 -6.70 -3.47
N THR A 203 -17.12 -7.15 -4.34
CA THR A 203 -17.52 -7.57 -5.69
C THR A 203 -18.37 -8.84 -5.57
N SER A 204 -19.69 -8.67 -5.53
CA SER A 204 -20.67 -9.76 -5.55
C SER A 204 -20.63 -10.51 -6.89
N LEU A 205 -20.93 -11.81 -6.86
CA LEU A 205 -20.83 -12.72 -8.01
C LEU A 205 -21.81 -12.38 -9.15
N GLU A 206 -22.83 -11.59 -8.86
CA GLU A 206 -23.93 -11.28 -9.78
C GLU A 206 -23.55 -10.18 -10.80
N ASP A 207 -22.59 -9.30 -10.51
CA ASP A 207 -22.23 -8.18 -11.40
C ASP A 207 -21.18 -8.54 -12.47
N VAL A 208 -20.60 -9.74 -12.43
CA VAL A 208 -19.61 -10.20 -13.43
C VAL A 208 -20.29 -10.94 -14.59
N ILE A 209 -21.59 -11.24 -14.48
CA ILE A 209 -22.30 -12.01 -15.50
C ILE A 209 -22.88 -11.12 -16.62
N ASP A 210 -22.98 -9.80 -16.43
CA ASP A 210 -23.71 -8.93 -17.37
C ASP A 210 -22.90 -7.82 -18.06
N GLN A 211 -21.56 -7.90 -18.03
CA GLN A 211 -20.75 -7.16 -19.00
C GLN A 211 -20.13 -8.14 -19.99
N PRO A 212 -20.59 -8.17 -21.26
CA PRO A 212 -19.82 -8.81 -22.28
C PRO A 212 -18.46 -8.12 -22.30
N LEU A 213 -17.39 -8.91 -22.11
CA LEU A 213 -16.03 -8.50 -22.44
C LEU A 213 -16.10 -7.80 -23.80
N LYS A 214 -15.89 -6.48 -23.82
CA LYS A 214 -15.60 -5.78 -25.06
C LYS A 214 -14.30 -6.38 -25.54
N VAL A 215 -14.42 -7.38 -26.42
CA VAL A 215 -13.34 -7.85 -27.26
C VAL A 215 -12.82 -6.60 -27.96
N LEU A 216 -11.65 -6.13 -27.55
CA LEU A 216 -10.84 -5.20 -28.31
C LEU A 216 -10.57 -5.91 -29.63
N THR A 217 -11.42 -5.65 -30.61
CA THR A 217 -11.22 -6.11 -31.97
C THR A 217 -10.07 -5.30 -32.55
N ASP A 218 -9.19 -5.96 -33.28
CA ASP A 218 -7.93 -5.48 -33.88
C ASP A 218 -8.08 -4.35 -34.92
N LYS A 219 -9.06 -3.46 -34.77
CA LYS A 219 -9.35 -2.36 -35.68
C LYS A 219 -8.65 -1.03 -35.34
N VAL A 220 -7.78 -1.00 -34.33
CA VAL A 220 -7.03 0.21 -33.96
C VAL A 220 -5.72 0.37 -34.77
N ILE A 221 -5.31 -0.63 -35.55
CA ILE A 221 -4.10 -0.53 -36.41
C ILE A 221 -4.37 0.22 -37.73
N ALA A 222 -5.62 0.57 -38.06
CA ALA A 222 -5.97 1.15 -39.36
C ALA A 222 -5.96 2.69 -39.45
N GLN A 223 -5.48 3.42 -38.44
CA GLN A 223 -5.37 4.88 -38.50
C GLN A 223 -3.96 5.36 -38.18
N VAL A 224 -3.02 4.98 -39.04
CA VAL A 224 -1.77 5.75 -39.16
C VAL A 224 -2.10 7.02 -39.95
N PRO A 225 -1.87 8.22 -39.39
CA PRO A 225 -2.11 9.48 -40.09
C PRO A 225 -1.30 9.58 -41.39
N HIS A 226 -1.95 10.04 -42.46
CA HIS A 226 -1.45 10.02 -43.84
C HIS A 226 -0.16 10.85 -44.10
N PHE A 227 0.30 11.63 -43.12
CA PHE A 227 1.56 12.37 -43.22
C PHE A 227 2.81 11.51 -42.95
N LEU A 228 2.64 10.26 -42.48
CA LEU A 228 3.73 9.30 -42.26
C LEU A 228 3.91 8.30 -43.43
N SER A 229 3.17 8.44 -44.53
CA SER A 229 3.22 7.53 -45.69
C SER A 229 3.82 8.16 -46.94
N LYS A 230 4.74 9.12 -46.80
CA LYS A 230 5.50 9.68 -47.93
C LYS A 230 6.99 9.52 -47.67
N ASP A 231 7.56 8.51 -48.33
CA ASP A 231 8.95 8.51 -48.75
C ASP A 231 8.94 8.68 -50.28
N ASP A 232 9.88 9.49 -50.79
CA ASP A 232 10.04 9.90 -52.19
C ASP A 232 10.12 8.75 -53.22
#